data_AF-A0A2T2R1C6-F1
#
_entry.id   AF-A0A2T2R1C6-F1
#
_cell.length_a   1.000
_cell.length_b   1.000
_cell.length_c   1.000
_cell.angle_alpha   90.00
_cell.angle_beta   90.00
_cell.angle_gamma   90.00
#
_symmetry.space_group_name_H-M   'P 1'
#
loop_
_entity.id
_entity.type
_entity.pdbx_description
1 polymer ?
#
loop_
_entity_poly.entity_id
_entity_poly.type
_entity_poly.pdbx_seq_one_letter_code
_entity_poly.pdbx_strand_id
1 'polypeptide(L)'
;RLKKQGVEGPIAMLWADHLMGKPDNFRSALRQGKKLVKENPEQFVFLAEEARFANENMGWIHLGENITDNQYKFKGWKYRPQPEPCKEMYESGDWAWNPGYFIFDIDFCLNLYQQHESEMYNKLQDMVADEQKLEQEYGQLEEKHFDDAIAAQLDNDQATVLKVDLGWSDPGTLYALKEALTEDQLENLIKGEGDIFAKDTEDSLIYSEQENKLTVALGLQEKIVINTEDVLLVCSKESVNQLKTSVTFEIKEQENLTDVTKRLERKNIIRNKWLFEKYLSLKGLDKKVRPGKFKVTSPITLARVAQSLKNPAVNETEITIIPGWNLYDIAAYFERKNIIRNKDQFFQIAGIPTQETDNYYIDIFSDTPALLESKPRGISLEGYLRPDTYKIYKDSSIEEIVKKLVRARADQFDQQMFQQMKEKERTVHEILTVASMLESEVKDKEDKRKVAAILWRRLKKDWPLQMDSTVHYIAGKTDTKFTTDEQRDSLNPYNTYKYPGLPPGPISNPSLESIKAAINPIENDYFYFLTDSNSKVHYAETLSEHNRNVQKYIRSN
;
A
#
# COMPACT_ATOMS: atom_id res chain seq x y z
N ARG A 1 -22.22 8.34 5.73
CA ARG A 1 -22.84 9.68 5.58
C ARG A 1 -24.34 9.61 5.31
N LEU A 2 -24.82 8.87 4.30
CA LEU A 2 -26.27 8.72 4.02
C LEU A 2 -27.08 8.20 5.22
N LYS A 3 -26.58 7.19 5.95
CA LYS A 3 -27.18 6.76 7.24
C LYS A 3 -27.32 7.89 8.27
N LYS A 4 -26.32 8.78 8.39
CA LYS A 4 -26.37 9.95 9.29
C LYS A 4 -27.45 10.95 8.88
N GLN A 5 -27.84 10.95 7.60
CA GLN A 5 -28.93 11.77 7.06
C GLN A 5 -30.30 11.05 7.17
N GLY A 6 -30.36 9.86 7.76
CA GLY A 6 -31.59 9.08 7.91
C GLY A 6 -32.03 8.31 6.67
N VAL A 7 -31.14 8.10 5.70
CA VAL A 7 -31.43 7.25 4.53
C VAL A 7 -31.36 5.79 4.93
N GLU A 8 -32.39 5.02 4.60
CA GLU A 8 -32.51 3.59 4.88
C GLU A 8 -33.06 2.85 3.64
N GLY A 9 -32.82 1.55 3.58
CA GLY A 9 -33.35 0.68 2.52
C GLY A 9 -32.46 0.59 1.27
N PRO A 10 -33.06 0.23 0.11
CA PRO A 10 -32.33 0.00 -1.13
C PRO A 10 -31.66 1.25 -1.69
N ILE A 11 -30.40 1.10 -2.10
CA ILE A 11 -29.59 2.09 -2.81
C ILE A 11 -29.08 1.47 -4.10
N ALA A 12 -28.93 2.30 -5.14
CA ALA A 12 -28.26 1.95 -6.38
C ALA A 12 -26.90 2.66 -6.47
N MET A 13 -25.84 1.91 -6.78
CA MET A 13 -24.51 2.46 -7.04
C MET A 13 -24.26 2.51 -8.55
N LEU A 14 -23.98 3.72 -9.05
CA LEU A 14 -23.96 4.02 -10.48
C LEU A 14 -22.70 4.80 -10.89
N TRP A 15 -22.23 4.55 -12.10
CA TRP A 15 -21.12 5.24 -12.76
C TRP A 15 -21.67 6.37 -13.62
N ALA A 16 -20.97 7.50 -13.62
CA ALA A 16 -21.40 8.73 -14.29
C ALA A 16 -20.77 8.91 -15.68
N ASP A 17 -19.81 8.07 -16.05
CA ASP A 17 -18.99 8.14 -17.26
C ASP A 17 -19.31 7.08 -18.32
N HIS A 18 -20.37 6.30 -18.11
CA HIS A 18 -20.87 5.33 -19.09
C HIS A 18 -21.91 5.92 -20.04
N LEU A 19 -22.01 5.34 -21.25
CA LEU A 19 -23.08 5.61 -22.19
C LEU A 19 -24.20 4.58 -22.04
N MET A 20 -25.44 5.05 -22.11
CA MET A 20 -26.66 4.24 -21.93
C MET A 20 -27.61 4.45 -23.12
N GLY A 21 -27.69 3.46 -24.02
CA GLY A 21 -28.57 3.52 -25.20
C GLY A 21 -30.04 3.29 -24.90
N LYS A 22 -30.38 2.58 -23.81
CA LYS A 22 -31.77 2.19 -23.46
C LYS A 22 -32.14 2.61 -22.03
N PRO A 23 -32.33 3.92 -21.77
CA PRO A 23 -32.57 4.43 -20.42
C PRO A 23 -33.90 3.97 -19.79
N ASP A 24 -34.90 3.57 -20.59
CA ASP A 24 -36.14 2.98 -20.07
C ASP A 24 -35.92 1.58 -19.48
N ASN A 25 -35.14 0.74 -20.17
CA ASN A 25 -34.76 -0.58 -19.68
C ASN A 25 -33.98 -0.48 -18.38
N PHE A 26 -33.00 0.43 -18.33
CA PHE A 26 -32.23 0.72 -17.13
C PHE A 26 -33.12 1.15 -15.95
N ARG A 27 -34.04 2.11 -16.17
CA ARG A 27 -34.99 2.55 -15.12
C ARG A 27 -35.92 1.43 -14.66
N SER A 28 -36.34 0.55 -15.58
CA SER A 28 -37.14 -0.63 -15.24
C SER A 28 -36.36 -1.59 -14.34
N ALA A 29 -35.11 -1.88 -14.71
CA ALA A 29 -34.21 -2.73 -13.94
C ALA A 29 -33.94 -2.19 -12.53
N LEU A 30 -33.73 -0.88 -12.38
CA LEU A 30 -33.59 -0.25 -11.06
C LEU A 30 -34.84 -0.43 -10.19
N ARG A 31 -36.05 -0.31 -10.77
CA ARG A 31 -37.31 -0.54 -10.04
C ARG A 31 -37.47 -2.00 -9.63
N GLN A 32 -37.09 -2.92 -10.51
CA GLN A 32 -37.11 -4.36 -10.23
C GLN A 32 -36.11 -4.73 -9.13
N GLY A 33 -34.86 -4.29 -9.23
CA GLY A 33 -33.85 -4.55 -8.21
C GLY A 33 -34.21 -3.93 -6.86
N LYS A 34 -34.80 -2.72 -6.84
CA LYS A 34 -35.38 -2.15 -5.61
C LYS A 34 -36.43 -3.06 -4.98
N LYS A 35 -37.29 -3.69 -5.78
CA LYS A 35 -38.32 -4.62 -5.27
C LYS A 35 -37.65 -5.87 -4.67
N LEU A 36 -36.68 -6.45 -5.37
CA LEU A 36 -35.93 -7.63 -4.91
C LEU A 36 -35.22 -7.37 -3.57
N VAL A 37 -34.49 -6.26 -3.45
CA VAL A 37 -33.81 -5.88 -2.20
C VAL A 37 -34.80 -5.61 -1.06
N LYS A 38 -36.00 -5.07 -1.35
CA LYS A 38 -37.03 -4.91 -0.32
C LYS A 38 -37.61 -6.24 0.18
N GLU A 39 -37.70 -7.22 -0.70
CA GLU A 39 -38.20 -8.56 -0.35
C GLU A 39 -37.14 -9.37 0.38
N ASN A 40 -35.85 -9.18 0.04
CA ASN A 40 -34.71 -9.76 0.73
C ASN A 40 -33.59 -8.72 0.93
N PRO A 41 -33.53 -8.05 2.11
CA PRO A 41 -32.51 -7.03 2.38
C PRO A 41 -31.07 -7.54 2.39
N GLU A 42 -30.84 -8.84 2.59
CA GLU A 42 -29.52 -9.48 2.54
C GLU A 42 -29.13 -9.91 1.12
N GLN A 43 -29.83 -9.40 0.10
CA GLN A 43 -29.55 -9.69 -1.31
C GLN A 43 -28.90 -8.51 -2.02
N PHE A 44 -27.83 -8.82 -2.75
CA PHE A 44 -27.16 -7.94 -3.68
C PHE A 44 -27.65 -8.20 -5.11
N VAL A 45 -28.04 -7.16 -5.85
CA VAL A 45 -28.52 -7.28 -7.23
C VAL A 45 -27.48 -6.70 -8.19
N PHE A 46 -26.93 -7.57 -9.03
CA PHE A 46 -26.13 -7.18 -10.17
C PHE A 46 -27.02 -6.84 -11.36
N LEU A 47 -26.77 -5.72 -12.04
CA LEU A 47 -27.25 -5.55 -13.42
C LEU A 47 -26.18 -6.09 -14.35
N ALA A 48 -26.53 -6.98 -15.26
CA ALA A 48 -25.61 -7.55 -16.23
C ALA A 48 -26.05 -7.21 -17.66
N GLU A 49 -25.09 -6.84 -18.50
CA GLU A 49 -25.31 -6.56 -19.93
C GLU A 49 -24.97 -7.81 -20.74
N GLU A 50 -25.71 -8.06 -21.81
CA GLU A 50 -25.34 -9.11 -22.75
C GLU A 50 -23.97 -8.84 -23.38
N ALA A 51 -23.08 -9.83 -23.26
CA ALA A 51 -21.78 -9.75 -23.91
C ALA A 51 -21.98 -9.80 -25.42
N ARG A 52 -21.38 -8.85 -26.14
CA ARG A 52 -21.42 -8.76 -27.61
C ARG A 52 -20.18 -9.38 -28.27
N PHE A 53 -19.11 -9.52 -27.50
CA PHE A 53 -17.84 -10.11 -27.90
C PHE A 53 -17.03 -10.49 -26.65
N ALA A 54 -15.92 -11.20 -26.85
CA ALA A 54 -14.95 -11.47 -25.79
C ALA A 54 -14.12 -10.22 -25.47
N ASN A 55 -14.19 -9.71 -24.24
CA ASN A 55 -13.54 -8.48 -23.80
C ASN A 55 -12.80 -8.71 -22.47
N GLU A 56 -11.48 -8.64 -22.52
CA GLU A 56 -10.57 -8.82 -21.38
C GLU A 56 -10.52 -7.62 -20.43
N ASN A 57 -11.07 -6.47 -20.83
CA ASN A 57 -11.06 -5.25 -20.02
C ASN A 57 -12.29 -5.11 -19.11
N MET A 58 -13.21 -6.08 -19.14
CA MET A 58 -14.48 -6.06 -18.40
C MET A 58 -14.54 -7.10 -17.28
N GLY A 59 -15.40 -6.84 -16.31
CA GLY A 59 -15.89 -7.88 -15.40
C GLY A 59 -16.91 -8.78 -16.10
N TRP A 60 -16.94 -10.05 -15.73
CA TRP A 60 -17.84 -11.07 -16.27
C TRP A 60 -18.60 -11.74 -15.14
N ILE A 61 -19.92 -11.84 -15.26
CA ILE A 61 -20.82 -12.46 -14.27
C ILE A 61 -21.32 -13.80 -14.83
N HIS A 62 -21.18 -14.86 -14.04
CA HIS A 62 -21.67 -16.18 -14.38
C HIS A 62 -23.14 -16.30 -14.02
N LEU A 63 -23.97 -16.55 -15.03
CA LEU A 63 -25.41 -16.69 -14.89
C LEU A 63 -25.74 -18.11 -14.41
N GLY A 64 -26.54 -18.18 -13.35
CA GLY A 64 -27.07 -19.41 -12.81
C GLY A 64 -28.37 -19.84 -13.46
N GLU A 65 -29.15 -20.61 -12.70
CA GLU A 65 -30.51 -20.97 -13.09
C GLU A 65 -31.37 -19.72 -13.29
N ASN A 66 -32.15 -19.71 -14.37
CA ASN A 66 -33.13 -18.66 -14.63
C ASN A 66 -34.29 -18.77 -13.61
N ILE A 67 -34.60 -17.66 -12.94
CA ILE A 67 -35.68 -17.54 -11.97
C ILE A 67 -36.93 -16.95 -12.64
N THR A 68 -36.73 -15.91 -13.46
CA THR A 68 -37.75 -15.26 -14.30
C THR A 68 -37.12 -14.80 -15.62
N ASP A 69 -37.93 -14.28 -16.55
CA ASP A 69 -37.52 -13.84 -17.90
C ASP A 69 -36.19 -13.08 -17.97
N ASN A 70 -35.84 -12.27 -16.95
CA ASN A 70 -34.58 -11.52 -16.90
C ASN A 70 -33.80 -11.68 -15.60
N GLN A 71 -34.23 -12.55 -14.68
CA GLN A 71 -33.58 -12.76 -13.38
C GLN A 71 -32.91 -14.13 -13.31
N TYR A 72 -31.66 -14.15 -12.85
CA TYR A 72 -30.85 -15.36 -12.73
C TYR A 72 -30.25 -15.47 -11.33
N LYS A 73 -29.98 -16.70 -10.89
CA LYS A 73 -29.11 -16.94 -9.74
C LYS A 73 -27.70 -16.47 -10.05
N PHE A 74 -27.01 -15.93 -9.06
CA PHE A 74 -25.58 -15.64 -9.18
C PHE A 74 -24.76 -16.92 -8.98
N LYS A 75 -23.76 -17.17 -9.82
CA LYS A 75 -22.82 -18.30 -9.67
C LYS A 75 -21.37 -17.87 -9.41
N GLY A 76 -21.10 -16.58 -9.48
CA GLY A 76 -19.76 -16.02 -9.39
C GLY A 76 -19.49 -15.01 -10.50
N TRP A 77 -18.30 -14.43 -10.46
CA TRP A 77 -17.86 -13.43 -11.41
C TRP A 77 -16.33 -13.48 -11.54
N LYS A 78 -15.80 -12.85 -12.59
CA LYS A 78 -14.36 -12.71 -12.83
C LYS A 78 -14.06 -11.28 -13.28
N TYR A 79 -13.07 -10.65 -12.66
CA TYR A 79 -12.63 -9.31 -13.07
C TYR A 79 -11.48 -9.39 -14.07
N ARG A 80 -11.66 -8.77 -15.23
CA ARG A 80 -10.64 -8.66 -16.31
C ARG A 80 -9.87 -9.96 -16.59
N PRO A 81 -10.58 -11.02 -17.01
CA PRO A 81 -9.96 -12.31 -17.29
C PRO A 81 -8.99 -12.22 -18.47
N GLN A 82 -8.08 -13.19 -18.57
CA GLN A 82 -7.19 -13.31 -19.73
C GLN A 82 -8.00 -13.53 -21.04
N PRO A 83 -7.45 -13.21 -22.22
CA PRO A 83 -8.17 -13.26 -23.50
C PRO A 83 -8.82 -14.62 -23.82
N GLU A 84 -8.08 -15.73 -23.70
CA GLU A 84 -8.59 -17.09 -23.95
C GLU A 84 -9.84 -17.43 -23.11
N PRO A 85 -9.81 -17.29 -21.77
CA PRO A 85 -11.02 -17.44 -20.96
C PRO A 85 -12.19 -16.55 -21.39
N CYS A 86 -11.93 -15.30 -21.82
CA CYS A 86 -13.02 -14.42 -22.28
C CYS A 86 -13.74 -14.98 -23.50
N LYS A 87 -13.00 -15.62 -24.41
CA LYS A 87 -13.56 -16.27 -25.58
C LYS A 87 -14.44 -17.47 -25.20
N GLU A 88 -13.95 -18.33 -24.31
CA GLU A 88 -14.72 -19.47 -23.80
C GLU A 88 -16.00 -19.04 -23.08
N MET A 89 -15.91 -18.00 -22.24
CA MET A 89 -17.06 -17.44 -21.52
C MET A 89 -18.08 -16.84 -22.48
N TYR A 90 -17.62 -16.06 -23.47
CA TYR A 90 -18.49 -15.51 -24.51
C TYR A 90 -19.20 -16.62 -25.32
N GLU A 91 -18.45 -17.64 -25.76
CA GLU A 91 -18.98 -18.75 -26.56
C GLU A 91 -19.96 -19.64 -25.79
N SER A 92 -19.82 -19.72 -24.46
CA SER A 92 -20.75 -20.50 -23.62
C SER A 92 -22.17 -19.92 -23.57
N GLY A 93 -22.32 -18.60 -23.70
CA GLY A 93 -23.59 -17.90 -23.48
C GLY A 93 -24.06 -17.82 -22.02
N ASP A 94 -23.38 -18.50 -21.09
CA ASP A 94 -23.71 -18.55 -19.67
C ASP A 94 -23.13 -17.36 -18.88
N TRP A 95 -22.39 -16.47 -19.55
CA TRP A 95 -21.77 -15.31 -18.92
C TRP A 95 -22.24 -14.01 -19.55
N ALA A 96 -22.36 -12.98 -18.71
CA ALA A 96 -22.73 -11.63 -19.09
C ALA A 96 -21.68 -10.62 -18.61
N TRP A 97 -21.62 -9.45 -19.22
CA TRP A 97 -20.73 -8.39 -18.77
C TRP A 97 -21.24 -7.76 -17.48
N ASN A 98 -20.30 -7.37 -16.62
CA ASN A 98 -20.53 -6.50 -15.47
C ASN A 98 -20.33 -5.02 -15.89
N PRO A 99 -21.40 -4.24 -16.11
CA PRO A 99 -21.32 -2.80 -16.35
C PRO A 99 -21.05 -1.98 -15.07
N GLY A 100 -20.92 -2.64 -13.91
CA GLY A 100 -20.68 -2.03 -12.61
C GLY A 100 -21.97 -1.75 -11.82
N TYR A 101 -23.13 -1.64 -12.44
CA TYR A 101 -24.32 -1.18 -11.71
C TYR A 101 -24.85 -2.20 -10.68
N PHE A 102 -24.96 -1.76 -9.43
CA PHE A 102 -25.38 -2.59 -8.31
C PHE A 102 -26.55 -1.97 -7.56
N ILE A 103 -27.42 -2.83 -6.99
CA ILE A 103 -28.52 -2.42 -6.13
C ILE A 103 -28.51 -3.30 -4.88
N PHE A 104 -28.49 -2.69 -3.70
CA PHE A 104 -28.37 -3.40 -2.42
C PHE A 104 -29.00 -2.59 -1.30
N ASP A 105 -29.26 -3.23 -0.15
CA ASP A 105 -29.63 -2.51 1.05
C ASP A 105 -28.41 -1.83 1.67
N ILE A 106 -28.56 -0.57 2.11
CA ILE A 106 -27.44 0.19 2.68
C ILE A 106 -26.85 -0.48 3.93
N ASP A 107 -27.68 -1.10 4.77
CA ASP A 107 -27.21 -1.74 6.00
C ASP A 107 -26.50 -3.07 5.67
N PHE A 108 -27.01 -3.81 4.68
CA PHE A 108 -26.34 -5.01 4.18
C PHE A 108 -24.95 -4.70 3.61
N CYS A 109 -24.83 -3.67 2.77
CA CYS A 109 -23.53 -3.28 2.21
C CYS A 109 -22.54 -2.80 3.29
N LEU A 110 -23.01 -2.05 4.29
CA LEU A 110 -22.18 -1.66 5.42
C LEU A 110 -21.71 -2.87 6.25
N ASN A 111 -22.55 -3.89 6.41
CA ASN A 111 -22.16 -5.14 7.06
C ASN A 111 -21.09 -5.88 6.26
N LEU A 112 -21.18 -5.92 4.93
CA LEU A 112 -20.14 -6.50 4.07
C LEU A 112 -18.81 -5.76 4.23
N TYR A 113 -18.82 -4.42 4.27
CA TYR A 113 -17.63 -3.63 4.59
C TYR A 113 -17.07 -3.98 5.98
N GLN A 114 -17.93 -4.14 6.98
CA GLN A 114 -17.48 -4.50 8.32
C GLN A 114 -16.85 -5.91 8.37
N GLN A 115 -17.36 -6.85 7.58
CA GLN A 115 -16.89 -8.23 7.52
C GLN A 115 -15.59 -8.38 6.73
N HIS A 116 -15.52 -7.79 5.54
CA HIS A 116 -14.43 -8.02 4.59
C HIS A 116 -13.37 -6.90 4.60
N GLU A 117 -13.75 -5.70 5.03
CA GLU A 117 -12.92 -4.49 5.00
C GLU A 117 -12.97 -3.75 6.35
N SER A 118 -12.85 -4.50 7.45
CA SER A 118 -13.13 -3.99 8.81
C SER A 118 -12.33 -2.73 9.19
N GLU A 119 -11.08 -2.64 8.73
CA GLU A 119 -10.24 -1.46 8.97
C GLU A 119 -10.78 -0.23 8.24
N MET A 120 -11.09 -0.37 6.95
CA MET A 120 -11.68 0.69 6.15
C MET A 120 -13.03 1.12 6.72
N TYR A 121 -13.89 0.16 7.09
CA TYR A 121 -15.18 0.43 7.72
C TYR A 121 -15.03 1.31 8.97
N ASN A 122 -14.16 0.91 9.91
CA ASN A 122 -13.97 1.64 11.16
C ASN A 122 -13.47 3.07 10.92
N LYS A 123 -12.46 3.23 10.05
CA LYS A 123 -11.92 4.55 9.72
C LYS A 123 -12.96 5.44 9.02
N LEU A 124 -13.77 4.88 8.12
CA LEU A 124 -14.86 5.62 7.47
C LEU A 124 -15.95 6.03 8.47
N GLN A 125 -16.28 5.20 9.46
CA GLN A 125 -17.22 5.58 10.53
C GLN A 125 -16.69 6.78 11.33
N ASP A 126 -15.40 6.78 11.69
CA ASP A 126 -14.75 7.91 12.38
C ASP A 126 -14.81 9.20 11.54
N MET A 127 -14.58 9.11 10.23
CA MET A 127 -14.66 10.26 9.31
C MET A 127 -16.09 10.76 9.08
N VAL A 128 -17.11 9.90 9.27
CA VAL A 128 -18.51 10.32 9.23
C VAL A 128 -18.89 11.07 10.52
N ALA A 129 -18.25 10.73 11.64
CA ALA A 129 -18.41 11.43 12.91
C ALA A 129 -17.69 12.80 12.89
N ASP A 130 -16.49 12.87 12.31
CA ASP A 130 -15.64 14.07 12.24
C ASP A 130 -15.20 14.40 10.81
N GLU A 131 -15.70 15.51 10.27
CA GLU A 131 -15.42 15.94 8.89
C GLU A 131 -13.98 16.42 8.69
N GLN A 132 -13.29 16.90 9.75
CA GLN A 132 -11.88 17.28 9.64
C GLN A 132 -11.00 16.05 9.41
N LYS A 133 -11.35 14.91 10.00
CA LYS A 133 -10.67 13.64 9.73
C LYS A 133 -10.86 13.19 8.30
N LEU A 134 -12.03 13.41 7.69
CA LEU A 134 -12.21 13.07 6.28
C LEU A 134 -11.18 13.78 5.40
N GLU A 135 -10.98 15.09 5.58
CA GLU A 135 -10.03 15.86 4.77
C GLU A 135 -8.57 15.43 4.99
N GLN A 136 -8.21 15.00 6.21
CA GLN A 136 -6.83 14.68 6.58
C GLN A 136 -6.47 13.21 6.36
N GLU A 137 -7.42 12.31 6.58
CA GLU A 137 -7.18 10.87 6.72
C GLU A 137 -7.75 10.05 5.56
N TYR A 138 -8.75 10.55 4.81
CA TYR A 138 -9.34 9.76 3.70
C TYR A 138 -8.31 9.41 2.63
N GLY A 139 -7.43 10.36 2.28
CA GLY A 139 -6.34 10.12 1.33
C GLY A 139 -5.24 9.17 1.85
N GLN A 140 -5.31 8.75 3.11
CA GLN A 140 -4.39 7.77 3.73
C GLN A 140 -4.97 6.36 3.74
N LEU A 141 -6.27 6.19 3.45
CA LEU A 141 -6.91 4.88 3.33
C LEU A 141 -6.31 4.09 2.16
N GLU A 142 -6.28 2.77 2.31
CA GLU A 142 -5.97 1.87 1.21
C GLU A 142 -6.98 2.09 0.07
N GLU A 143 -6.48 2.35 -1.13
CA GLU A 143 -7.32 2.46 -2.32
C GLU A 143 -7.69 1.07 -2.80
N LYS A 144 -8.98 0.72 -2.72
CA LYS A 144 -9.50 -0.55 -3.19
C LYS A 144 -10.75 -0.33 -4.03
N HIS A 145 -10.83 -1.04 -5.16
CA HIS A 145 -12.02 -0.98 -6.00
C HIS A 145 -13.21 -1.62 -5.27
N PHE A 146 -14.41 -1.04 -5.40
CA PHE A 146 -15.61 -1.57 -4.75
C PHE A 146 -15.83 -3.04 -5.12
N ASP A 147 -15.56 -3.38 -6.38
CA ASP A 147 -15.73 -4.75 -6.86
C ASP A 147 -14.85 -5.72 -6.07
N ASP A 148 -13.58 -5.40 -5.79
CA ASP A 148 -12.67 -6.26 -5.03
C ASP A 148 -13.00 -6.31 -3.54
N ALA A 149 -13.43 -5.17 -2.99
CA ALA A 149 -13.76 -5.00 -1.58
C ALA A 149 -15.06 -5.71 -1.18
N ILE A 150 -16.06 -5.67 -2.07
CA ILE A 150 -17.44 -6.07 -1.75
C ILE A 150 -17.99 -7.07 -2.76
N ALA A 151 -18.08 -6.70 -4.04
CA ALA A 151 -18.74 -7.55 -5.03
C ALA A 151 -18.07 -8.94 -5.17
N ALA A 152 -16.75 -8.99 -4.94
CA ALA A 152 -15.95 -10.20 -4.97
C ALA A 152 -16.16 -11.15 -3.81
N GLN A 153 -16.63 -10.61 -2.70
CA GLN A 153 -16.72 -11.31 -1.42
C GLN A 153 -18.10 -11.90 -1.18
N LEU A 154 -19.05 -11.63 -2.09
CA LEU A 154 -20.43 -12.11 -2.00
C LEU A 154 -20.47 -13.63 -2.17
N ASP A 155 -21.17 -14.30 -1.26
CA ASP A 155 -21.57 -15.68 -1.44
C ASP A 155 -22.64 -15.80 -2.54
N ASN A 156 -22.73 -16.98 -3.15
CA ASN A 156 -23.64 -17.22 -4.29
C ASN A 156 -25.12 -17.01 -3.94
N ASP A 157 -25.52 -17.25 -2.69
CA ASP A 157 -26.88 -17.06 -2.19
C ASP A 157 -27.19 -15.62 -1.76
N GLN A 158 -26.16 -14.80 -1.54
CA GLN A 158 -26.26 -13.39 -1.22
C GLN A 158 -26.47 -12.50 -2.45
N ALA A 159 -26.46 -13.05 -3.67
CA ALA A 159 -26.60 -12.25 -4.88
C ALA A 159 -27.57 -12.83 -5.92
N THR A 160 -28.13 -11.94 -6.73
CA THR A 160 -28.93 -12.27 -7.91
C THR A 160 -28.55 -11.35 -9.07
N VAL A 161 -28.81 -11.80 -10.29
CA VAL A 161 -28.42 -11.07 -11.50
C VAL A 161 -29.67 -10.73 -12.29
N LEU A 162 -29.82 -9.46 -12.65
CA LEU A 162 -30.78 -8.99 -13.64
C LEU A 162 -30.03 -8.80 -14.96
N LYS A 163 -30.26 -9.70 -15.93
CA LYS A 163 -29.73 -9.56 -17.29
C LYS A 163 -30.62 -8.58 -18.05
N VAL A 164 -30.07 -7.44 -18.45
CA VAL A 164 -30.83 -6.35 -19.07
C VAL A 164 -30.07 -5.86 -20.29
N ASP A 165 -30.79 -5.56 -21.36
CA ASP A 165 -30.23 -4.89 -22.54
C ASP A 165 -30.28 -3.38 -22.32
N LEU A 166 -29.14 -2.83 -21.92
CA LEU A 166 -28.93 -1.43 -21.57
C LEU A 166 -28.50 -0.59 -22.79
N GLY A 167 -28.06 -1.23 -23.87
CA GLY A 167 -27.33 -0.55 -24.94
C GLY A 167 -26.09 0.13 -24.38
N TRP A 168 -25.37 -0.57 -23.49
CA TRP A 168 -24.33 0.03 -22.65
C TRP A 168 -22.97 0.10 -23.35
N SER A 169 -22.19 1.13 -23.01
CA SER A 169 -20.77 1.22 -23.39
C SER A 169 -19.97 2.01 -22.35
N ASP A 170 -18.73 1.61 -22.10
CA ASP A 170 -17.71 2.35 -21.34
C ASP A 170 -16.64 2.89 -22.30
N PRO A 171 -16.82 4.11 -22.84
CA PRO A 171 -15.90 4.68 -23.81
C PRO A 171 -14.61 5.17 -23.15
N GLY A 172 -13.63 4.28 -22.99
CA GLY A 172 -12.31 4.60 -22.43
C GLY A 172 -11.37 5.42 -23.34
N THR A 173 -11.81 5.75 -24.56
CA THR A 173 -11.11 6.59 -25.54
C THR A 173 -12.10 7.41 -26.37
N LEU A 174 -11.62 8.49 -27.00
CA LEU A 174 -12.45 9.27 -27.93
C LEU A 174 -12.94 8.45 -29.13
N TYR A 175 -12.17 7.44 -29.56
CA TYR A 175 -12.60 6.56 -30.64
C TYR A 175 -13.69 5.59 -30.19
N ALA A 176 -13.54 4.98 -29.02
CA ALA A 176 -14.58 4.14 -28.42
C ALA A 176 -15.88 4.92 -28.17
N LEU A 177 -15.78 6.21 -27.82
CA LEU A 177 -16.94 7.10 -27.72
C LEU A 177 -17.64 7.28 -29.08
N LYS A 178 -16.86 7.44 -30.16
CA LYS A 178 -17.40 7.54 -31.51
C LYS A 178 -18.16 6.26 -31.89
N GLU A 179 -17.56 5.09 -31.70
CA GLU A 179 -18.20 3.80 -32.00
C GLU A 179 -19.46 3.58 -31.17
N ALA A 180 -19.49 4.05 -29.93
CA ALA A 180 -20.65 3.93 -29.05
C ALA A 180 -21.82 4.84 -29.47
N LEU A 181 -21.56 5.87 -30.26
CA LEU A 181 -22.54 6.89 -30.67
C LEU A 181 -22.97 6.78 -32.14
N THR A 182 -22.38 5.89 -32.93
CA THR A 182 -22.75 5.63 -34.33
C THR A 182 -23.36 4.23 -34.48
N GLU A 183 -24.19 4.04 -35.50
CA GLU A 183 -24.79 2.71 -35.77
C GLU A 183 -23.80 1.82 -36.53
N ASP A 184 -23.02 2.40 -37.46
CA ASP A 184 -21.95 1.72 -38.19
C ASP A 184 -20.56 2.20 -37.70
N GLN A 185 -19.62 1.27 -37.63
CA GLN A 185 -18.22 1.57 -37.31
C GLN A 185 -17.52 2.40 -38.38
N LEU A 186 -17.99 2.42 -39.64
CA LEU A 186 -17.39 3.23 -40.70
C LEU A 186 -17.98 4.64 -40.81
N GLU A 187 -19.10 4.91 -40.13
CA GLU A 187 -19.73 6.24 -40.11
C GLU A 187 -18.83 7.27 -39.44
N ASN A 188 -18.99 8.54 -39.83
CA ASN A 188 -18.39 9.64 -39.09
C ASN A 188 -19.27 10.04 -37.92
N LEU A 189 -18.66 10.40 -36.80
CA LEU A 189 -19.36 11.16 -35.76
C LEU A 189 -19.00 12.63 -35.91
N ILE A 190 -19.95 13.44 -36.35
CA ILE A 190 -19.82 14.90 -36.46
C ILE A 190 -20.74 15.53 -35.42
N LYS A 191 -20.19 16.23 -34.44
CA LYS A 191 -20.98 16.76 -33.30
C LYS A 191 -20.37 18.06 -32.74
N GLY A 192 -21.17 18.87 -32.06
CA GLY A 192 -20.70 20.08 -31.37
C GLY A 192 -21.58 21.29 -31.66
N GLU A 193 -21.31 22.37 -30.94
CA GLU A 193 -22.06 23.65 -31.05
C GLU A 193 -21.50 24.57 -32.14
N GLY A 194 -20.26 24.34 -32.60
CA GLY A 194 -19.64 25.11 -33.66
C GLY A 194 -20.02 24.64 -35.08
N ASP A 195 -19.81 25.51 -36.07
CA ASP A 195 -20.00 25.14 -37.47
C ASP A 195 -18.95 24.10 -37.92
N ILE A 196 -19.41 22.99 -38.50
CA ILE A 196 -18.55 21.91 -39.00
C ILE A 196 -18.91 21.58 -40.45
N PHE A 197 -17.90 21.57 -41.32
CA PHE A 197 -18.02 21.10 -42.70
C PHE A 197 -17.09 19.91 -42.92
N ALA A 198 -17.67 18.74 -43.16
CA ALA A 198 -16.93 17.52 -43.49
C ALA A 198 -17.29 17.03 -44.89
N LYS A 199 -16.29 16.72 -45.72
CA LYS A 199 -16.48 16.15 -47.05
C LYS A 199 -15.41 15.10 -47.33
N ASP A 200 -15.77 14.07 -48.09
CA ASP A 200 -14.89 12.96 -48.47
C ASP A 200 -14.15 12.38 -47.24
N THR A 201 -14.86 12.28 -46.11
CA THR A 201 -14.32 11.87 -44.81
C THR A 201 -15.00 10.57 -44.37
N GLU A 202 -14.26 9.63 -43.78
CA GLU A 202 -14.71 8.30 -43.38
C GLU A 202 -14.10 7.86 -42.03
N ASP A 203 -14.83 7.04 -41.27
CA ASP A 203 -14.45 6.51 -39.95
C ASP A 203 -13.81 7.56 -39.01
N SER A 204 -14.36 8.78 -38.98
CA SER A 204 -13.73 9.90 -38.27
C SER A 204 -14.65 10.52 -37.22
N LEU A 205 -14.05 11.00 -36.13
CA LEU A 205 -14.70 11.83 -35.11
C LEU A 205 -14.34 13.28 -35.34
N ILE A 206 -15.31 14.15 -35.57
CA ILE A 206 -15.12 15.59 -35.68
C ILE A 206 -16.02 16.29 -34.66
N TYR A 207 -15.38 16.97 -33.72
CA TYR A 207 -16.06 17.73 -32.67
C TYR A 207 -15.57 19.17 -32.61
N SER A 208 -16.51 20.13 -32.52
CA SER A 208 -16.17 21.56 -32.37
C SER A 208 -17.15 22.28 -31.45
N GLU A 209 -16.64 22.99 -30.45
CA GLU A 209 -17.40 23.91 -29.58
C GLU A 209 -17.25 25.38 -30.03
N GLN A 210 -16.49 25.62 -31.10
CA GLN A 210 -16.17 26.98 -31.52
C GLN A 210 -17.27 27.56 -32.43
N GLU A 211 -18.22 28.28 -31.84
CA GLU A 211 -19.30 28.96 -32.57
C GLU A 211 -18.80 29.97 -33.61
N ASN A 212 -17.69 30.67 -33.31
CA ASN A 212 -17.15 31.72 -34.19
C ASN A 212 -16.09 31.21 -35.18
N LYS A 213 -15.94 29.89 -35.33
CA LYS A 213 -14.89 29.29 -36.16
C LYS A 213 -15.38 28.02 -36.83
N LEU A 214 -15.53 28.08 -38.15
CA LEU A 214 -15.80 26.91 -38.99
C LEU A 214 -14.66 25.88 -38.89
N THR A 215 -15.01 24.65 -38.55
CA THR A 215 -14.11 23.50 -38.59
C THR A 215 -14.31 22.74 -39.90
N VAL A 216 -13.27 22.67 -40.74
CA VAL A 216 -13.33 22.02 -42.06
C VAL A 216 -12.50 20.75 -42.06
N ALA A 217 -13.12 19.61 -42.40
CA ALA A 217 -12.48 18.31 -42.59
C ALA A 217 -12.70 17.81 -44.02
N LEU A 218 -11.62 17.63 -44.78
CA LEU A 218 -11.67 17.18 -46.18
C LEU A 218 -10.76 15.96 -46.35
N GLY A 219 -11.27 14.87 -46.92
CA GLY A 219 -10.42 13.72 -47.25
C GLY A 219 -9.89 12.96 -46.04
N LEU A 220 -10.50 13.09 -44.86
CA LEU A 220 -9.97 12.47 -43.64
C LEU A 220 -10.43 11.01 -43.53
N GLN A 221 -9.52 10.12 -43.16
CA GLN A 221 -9.82 8.72 -42.87
C GLN A 221 -9.24 8.34 -41.50
N GLU A 222 -10.08 7.73 -40.67
CA GLU A 222 -9.72 7.23 -39.33
C GLU A 222 -9.08 8.33 -38.45
N LYS A 223 -9.64 9.55 -38.50
CA LYS A 223 -9.13 10.71 -37.77
C LYS A 223 -10.06 11.14 -36.63
N ILE A 224 -9.44 11.71 -35.61
CA ILE A 224 -10.13 12.38 -34.51
C ILE A 224 -9.70 13.84 -34.54
N VAL A 225 -10.68 14.73 -34.70
CA VAL A 225 -10.53 16.19 -34.69
C VAL A 225 -11.41 16.72 -33.56
N ILE A 226 -10.81 17.27 -32.52
CA ILE A 226 -11.51 17.91 -31.39
C ILE A 226 -11.06 19.37 -31.31
N ASN A 227 -11.99 20.30 -31.44
CA ASN A 227 -11.74 21.74 -31.42
C ASN A 227 -12.55 22.38 -30.29
N THR A 228 -11.97 22.42 -29.09
CA THR A 228 -12.50 23.14 -27.91
C THR A 228 -11.88 24.53 -27.80
N GLU A 229 -12.27 25.30 -26.80
CA GLU A 229 -11.70 26.64 -26.53
C GLU A 229 -10.18 26.59 -26.24
N ASP A 230 -9.74 25.58 -25.51
CA ASP A 230 -8.37 25.48 -25.00
C ASP A 230 -7.47 24.54 -25.82
N VAL A 231 -8.06 23.66 -26.63
CA VAL A 231 -7.33 22.61 -27.34
C VAL A 231 -7.89 22.38 -28.75
N LEU A 232 -6.98 22.38 -29.73
CA LEU A 232 -7.20 21.70 -31.00
C LEU A 232 -6.40 20.40 -31.00
N LEU A 233 -7.10 19.28 -31.02
CA LEU A 233 -6.55 17.94 -31.14
C LEU A 233 -6.85 17.40 -32.53
N VAL A 234 -5.81 16.93 -33.21
CA VAL A 234 -5.91 16.13 -34.44
C VAL A 234 -5.02 14.91 -34.28
N CYS A 235 -5.59 13.71 -34.35
CA CYS A 235 -4.83 12.47 -34.27
C CYS A 235 -5.48 11.35 -35.11
N SER A 236 -4.72 10.29 -35.40
CA SER A 236 -5.30 9.06 -35.94
C SER A 236 -5.99 8.23 -34.85
N LYS A 237 -6.93 7.38 -35.25
CA LYS A 237 -7.53 6.31 -34.44
C LYS A 237 -6.49 5.56 -33.61
N GLU A 238 -5.40 5.09 -34.23
CA GLU A 238 -4.33 4.35 -33.55
C GLU A 238 -3.57 5.18 -32.51
N SER A 239 -3.45 6.50 -32.75
CA SER A 239 -2.70 7.41 -31.88
C SER A 239 -3.51 7.90 -30.67
N VAL A 240 -4.83 7.62 -30.63
CA VAL A 240 -5.69 8.11 -29.54
C VAL A 240 -5.21 7.64 -28.17
N ASN A 241 -4.66 6.43 -28.08
CA ASN A 241 -4.11 5.88 -26.85
C ASN A 241 -2.84 6.62 -26.39
N GLN A 242 -2.12 7.28 -27.30
CA GLN A 242 -0.96 8.11 -26.99
C GLN A 242 -1.36 9.44 -26.35
N LEU A 243 -2.64 9.83 -26.35
CA LEU A 243 -3.13 10.97 -25.54
C LEU A 243 -3.01 10.70 -24.04
N LYS A 244 -2.82 9.44 -23.63
CA LYS A 244 -2.43 9.08 -22.26
C LYS A 244 -0.94 9.28 -21.97
N THR A 245 -0.17 9.90 -22.88
CA THR A 245 1.22 10.25 -22.64
C THR A 245 1.34 11.21 -21.47
N SER A 246 2.38 11.02 -20.68
CA SER A 246 2.70 11.89 -19.57
C SER A 246 4.16 12.27 -19.62
N VAL A 247 4.46 13.54 -19.37
CA VAL A 247 5.84 13.96 -19.14
C VAL A 247 6.10 13.94 -17.64
N THR A 248 7.21 13.31 -17.28
CA THR A 248 7.74 13.33 -15.93
C THR A 248 8.90 14.29 -15.80
N PHE A 249 8.93 15.08 -14.74
CA PHE A 249 10.06 15.93 -14.39
C PHE A 249 10.28 15.93 -12.88
N GLU A 250 11.47 16.31 -12.45
CA GLU A 250 11.88 16.31 -11.05
C GLU A 250 12.27 17.72 -10.64
N ILE A 251 12.00 18.11 -9.40
CA ILE A 251 12.54 19.30 -8.74
C ILE A 251 13.41 18.82 -7.59
N LYS A 252 14.69 19.19 -7.61
CA LYS A 252 15.66 18.76 -6.58
C LYS A 252 15.49 19.55 -5.29
N GLU A 253 15.95 18.99 -4.18
CA GLU A 253 16.05 19.75 -2.93
C GLU A 253 16.93 20.99 -3.12
N GLN A 254 16.47 22.14 -2.60
CA GLN A 254 17.13 23.44 -2.68
C GLN A 254 17.30 24.02 -4.11
N GLU A 255 16.69 23.42 -5.13
CA GLU A 255 16.65 23.99 -6.48
C GLU A 255 15.75 25.24 -6.48
N ASN A 256 16.28 26.38 -6.93
CA ASN A 256 15.48 27.60 -7.00
C ASN A 256 14.47 27.52 -8.18
N LEU A 257 13.33 28.19 -8.02
CA LEU A 257 12.24 28.15 -9.02
C LEU A 257 12.72 28.59 -10.41
N THR A 258 13.61 29.57 -10.47
CA THR A 258 14.19 30.12 -11.70
C THR A 258 15.00 29.10 -12.51
N ASP A 259 15.68 28.17 -11.83
CA ASP A 259 16.46 27.10 -12.43
C ASP A 259 15.56 25.92 -12.84
N VAL A 260 14.55 25.61 -12.03
CA VAL A 260 13.50 24.65 -12.36
C VAL A 260 12.83 25.05 -13.67
N THR A 261 12.29 26.27 -13.75
CA THR A 261 11.55 26.76 -14.93
C THR A 261 12.43 26.82 -16.17
N LYS A 262 13.71 27.22 -16.03
CA LYS A 262 14.70 27.18 -17.12
C LYS A 262 14.94 25.76 -17.63
N ARG A 263 14.98 24.77 -16.74
CA ARG A 263 15.14 23.35 -17.12
C ARG A 263 13.88 22.78 -17.76
N LEU A 264 12.70 23.13 -17.25
CA LEU A 264 11.42 22.74 -17.85
C LEU A 264 11.27 23.31 -19.26
N GLU A 265 11.72 24.55 -19.49
CA GLU A 265 11.74 25.18 -20.82
C GLU A 265 12.71 24.47 -21.76
N ARG A 266 13.95 24.19 -21.32
CA ARG A 266 14.94 23.43 -22.10
C ARG A 266 14.47 22.02 -22.48
N LYS A 267 13.69 21.38 -21.61
CA LYS A 267 13.10 20.06 -21.86
C LYS A 267 11.79 20.13 -22.66
N ASN A 268 11.39 21.31 -23.14
CA ASN A 268 10.13 21.55 -23.85
C ASN A 268 8.86 21.14 -23.07
N ILE A 269 8.94 21.11 -21.74
CA ILE A 269 7.80 20.81 -20.84
C ILE A 269 6.92 22.05 -20.68
N ILE A 270 7.56 23.22 -20.63
CA ILE A 270 6.90 24.53 -20.73
C ILE A 270 7.47 25.27 -21.95
N ARG A 271 6.67 26.11 -22.59
CA ARG A 271 7.08 26.83 -23.81
C ARG A 271 7.84 28.13 -23.55
N ASN A 272 7.56 28.79 -22.42
CA ASN A 272 8.13 30.08 -22.09
C ASN A 272 8.27 30.21 -20.57
N LYS A 273 9.50 30.29 -20.09
CA LYS A 273 9.85 30.42 -18.68
C LYS A 273 9.20 31.64 -18.02
N TRP A 274 9.31 32.80 -18.64
CA TRP A 274 8.83 34.06 -18.06
C TRP A 274 7.31 34.06 -17.87
N LEU A 275 6.55 33.57 -18.87
CA LEU A 275 5.10 33.41 -18.77
C LEU A 275 4.70 32.42 -17.67
N PHE A 276 5.46 31.32 -17.52
CA PHE A 276 5.22 30.32 -16.49
C PHE A 276 5.47 30.88 -15.07
N GLU A 277 6.58 31.59 -14.85
CA GLU A 277 6.89 32.25 -13.59
C GLU A 277 5.84 33.31 -13.22
N LYS A 278 5.42 34.12 -14.20
CA LYS A 278 4.38 35.13 -14.00
C LYS A 278 3.06 34.48 -13.62
N TYR A 279 2.68 33.38 -14.27
CA TYR A 279 1.47 32.62 -13.94
C TYR A 279 1.52 32.02 -12.53
N LEU A 280 2.66 31.42 -12.14
CA LEU A 280 2.85 30.89 -10.79
C LEU A 280 2.70 31.98 -9.72
N SER A 281 3.29 33.15 -9.96
CA SER A 281 3.18 34.30 -9.06
C SER A 281 1.74 34.82 -8.95
N LEU A 282 1.04 34.99 -10.08
CA LEU A 282 -0.37 35.44 -10.10
C LEU A 282 -1.32 34.47 -9.38
N LYS A 283 -1.01 33.16 -9.39
CA LYS A 283 -1.80 32.12 -8.71
C LYS A 283 -1.31 31.82 -7.28
N GLY A 284 -0.27 32.51 -6.80
CA GLY A 284 0.33 32.29 -5.47
C GLY A 284 0.91 30.88 -5.28
N LEU A 285 1.38 30.27 -6.36
CA LEU A 285 1.93 28.91 -6.40
C LEU A 285 3.45 28.89 -6.31
N ASP A 286 4.10 30.00 -6.64
CA ASP A 286 5.55 30.24 -6.53
C ASP A 286 6.12 29.89 -5.15
N LYS A 287 5.35 30.14 -4.07
CA LYS A 287 5.76 29.85 -2.68
C LYS A 287 5.38 28.46 -2.17
N LYS A 288 4.68 27.66 -2.99
CA LYS A 288 4.11 26.36 -2.59
C LYS A 288 4.74 25.17 -3.31
N VAL A 289 5.73 25.43 -4.17
CA VAL A 289 6.46 24.38 -4.89
C VAL A 289 7.34 23.61 -3.90
N ARG A 290 7.20 22.29 -3.88
CA ARG A 290 8.03 21.39 -3.07
C ARG A 290 8.96 20.58 -3.99
N PRO A 291 10.13 20.14 -3.51
CA PRO A 291 10.93 19.14 -4.20
C PRO A 291 10.14 17.85 -4.45
N GLY A 292 10.46 17.14 -5.52
CA GLY A 292 9.82 15.86 -5.86
C GLY A 292 9.75 15.58 -7.36
N LYS A 293 9.28 14.38 -7.71
CA LYS A 293 8.94 14.01 -9.09
C LYS A 293 7.50 14.37 -9.38
N PHE A 294 7.26 14.87 -10.59
CA PHE A 294 5.99 15.38 -11.07
C PHE A 294 5.66 14.67 -12.37
N LYS A 295 4.38 14.36 -12.57
CA LYS A 295 3.85 13.75 -13.77
C LYS A 295 2.72 14.63 -14.28
N VAL A 296 2.78 15.03 -15.54
CA VAL A 296 1.72 15.79 -16.21
C VAL A 296 1.26 14.98 -17.40
N THR A 297 -0.01 14.55 -17.37
CA THR A 297 -0.67 13.87 -18.48
C THR A 297 -1.10 14.88 -19.55
N SER A 298 -1.02 14.44 -20.81
CA SER A 298 -1.40 15.24 -21.97
C SER A 298 -2.88 15.69 -21.91
N PRO A 299 -3.25 16.84 -22.51
CA PRO A 299 -2.38 17.89 -23.04
C PRO A 299 -1.52 18.55 -21.95
N ILE A 300 -0.22 18.72 -22.23
CA ILE A 300 0.72 19.39 -21.33
C ILE A 300 0.56 20.90 -21.52
N THR A 301 -0.20 21.53 -20.63
CA THR A 301 -0.43 22.98 -20.63
C THR A 301 0.29 23.66 -19.47
N LEU A 302 0.54 24.95 -19.61
CA LEU A 302 1.13 25.80 -18.57
C LEU A 302 0.36 25.70 -17.24
N ALA A 303 -0.97 25.69 -17.29
CA ALA A 303 -1.83 25.56 -16.12
C ALA A 303 -1.71 24.18 -15.45
N ARG A 304 -1.69 23.08 -16.24
CA ARG A 304 -1.56 21.71 -15.71
C ARG A 304 -0.18 21.44 -15.12
N VAL A 305 0.88 21.93 -15.77
CA VAL A 305 2.24 21.86 -15.21
C VAL A 305 2.29 22.65 -13.89
N ALA A 306 1.75 23.86 -13.84
CA ALA A 306 1.68 24.65 -12.61
C ALA A 306 0.85 23.98 -11.50
N GLN A 307 -0.23 23.30 -11.84
CA GLN A 307 -1.06 22.57 -10.88
C GLN A 307 -0.36 21.32 -10.34
N SER A 308 0.40 20.61 -11.18
CA SER A 308 1.20 19.47 -10.72
C SER A 308 2.23 19.86 -9.66
N LEU A 309 2.76 21.10 -9.70
CA LEU A 309 3.74 21.58 -8.71
C LEU A 309 3.20 21.62 -7.27
N LYS A 310 1.88 21.55 -7.07
CA LYS A 310 1.25 21.46 -5.75
C LYS A 310 1.36 20.06 -5.14
N ASN A 311 1.27 19.03 -5.98
CA ASN A 311 1.15 17.63 -5.59
C ASN A 311 2.18 16.82 -6.39
N PRO A 312 3.38 16.54 -5.84
CA PRO A 312 4.33 15.64 -6.50
C PRO A 312 3.63 14.31 -6.83
N ALA A 313 3.96 13.73 -7.98
CA ALA A 313 3.48 12.42 -8.38
C ALA A 313 4.21 11.38 -7.53
N VAL A 314 3.63 11.10 -6.38
CA VAL A 314 4.17 10.23 -5.34
C VAL A 314 4.18 8.78 -5.84
N ASN A 315 5.33 8.31 -6.32
CA ASN A 315 5.61 6.87 -6.42
C ASN A 315 6.11 6.39 -5.05
N GLU A 316 5.24 6.39 -4.05
CA GLU A 316 5.51 5.73 -2.78
C GLU A 316 5.41 4.20 -2.95
N THR A 317 6.18 3.49 -2.16
CA THR A 317 6.07 2.05 -1.97
C THR A 317 6.20 1.76 -0.49
N GLU A 318 5.59 0.67 -0.03
CA GLU A 318 5.66 0.28 1.37
C GLU A 318 6.78 -0.72 1.61
N ILE A 319 7.43 -0.57 2.76
CA ILE A 319 8.43 -1.49 3.29
C ILE A 319 8.02 -1.91 4.69
N THR A 320 8.08 -3.20 5.00
CA THR A 320 7.74 -3.73 6.32
C THR A 320 8.97 -4.40 6.93
N ILE A 321 9.30 -4.02 8.16
CA ILE A 321 10.31 -4.67 9.00
C ILE A 321 9.59 -5.36 10.14
N ILE A 322 9.73 -6.68 10.22
CA ILE A 322 9.05 -7.50 11.22
C ILE A 322 9.86 -7.53 12.52
N PRO A 323 9.23 -7.48 13.70
CA PRO A 323 9.93 -7.66 14.97
C PRO A 323 10.76 -8.95 14.99
N GLY A 324 11.98 -8.87 15.53
CA GLY A 324 12.92 -9.98 15.57
C GLY A 324 13.74 -10.18 14.29
N TRP A 325 13.49 -9.42 13.21
CA TRP A 325 14.40 -9.41 12.06
C TRP A 325 15.75 -8.80 12.41
N ASN A 326 16.82 -9.47 12.01
CA ASN A 326 18.17 -8.92 12.06
C ASN A 326 18.52 -8.15 10.77
N LEU A 327 19.70 -7.53 10.71
CA LEU A 327 20.13 -6.77 9.54
C LEU A 327 20.28 -7.66 8.29
N TYR A 328 20.60 -8.94 8.42
CA TYR A 328 20.62 -9.86 7.26
C TYR A 328 19.22 -10.08 6.67
N ASP A 329 18.20 -10.21 7.52
CA ASP A 329 16.80 -10.34 7.10
C ASP A 329 16.32 -9.08 6.37
N ILE A 330 16.65 -7.91 6.93
CA ILE A 330 16.30 -6.62 6.34
C ILE A 330 17.00 -6.43 4.99
N ALA A 331 18.30 -6.72 4.91
CA ALA A 331 19.05 -6.63 3.66
C ALA A 331 18.48 -7.56 2.57
N ALA A 332 18.15 -8.81 2.93
CA ALA A 332 17.54 -9.76 2.02
C ALA A 332 16.13 -9.34 1.59
N TYR A 333 15.35 -8.76 2.50
CA TYR A 333 14.04 -8.20 2.17
C TYR A 333 14.14 -7.03 1.20
N PHE A 334 15.07 -6.09 1.45
CA PHE A 334 15.29 -4.95 0.58
C PHE A 334 15.77 -5.35 -0.81
N GLU A 335 16.63 -6.35 -0.91
CA GLU A 335 17.06 -6.90 -2.20
C GLU A 335 15.88 -7.55 -2.94
N ARG A 336 15.07 -8.41 -2.28
CA ARG A 336 13.88 -9.04 -2.89
C ARG A 336 12.84 -8.02 -3.38
N LYS A 337 12.71 -6.88 -2.68
CA LYS A 337 11.79 -5.79 -3.06
C LYS A 337 12.40 -4.82 -4.08
N ASN A 338 13.61 -5.08 -4.58
CA ASN A 338 14.36 -4.20 -5.49
C ASN A 338 14.60 -2.79 -4.93
N ILE A 339 14.70 -2.66 -3.60
CA ILE A 339 15.03 -1.38 -2.93
C ILE A 339 16.54 -1.13 -3.00
N ILE A 340 17.33 -2.18 -2.82
CA ILE A 340 18.77 -2.18 -3.02
C ILE A 340 19.14 -3.19 -4.11
N ARG A 341 20.22 -2.91 -4.84
CA ARG A 341 20.73 -3.84 -5.87
C ARG A 341 21.70 -4.87 -5.29
N ASN A 342 22.36 -4.51 -4.19
CA ASN A 342 23.34 -5.32 -3.49
C ASN A 342 23.23 -5.02 -1.99
N LYS A 343 23.24 -6.06 -1.16
CA LYS A 343 23.27 -5.98 0.31
C LYS A 343 24.44 -5.15 0.85
N ASP A 344 25.57 -5.08 0.15
CA ASP A 344 26.72 -4.25 0.54
C ASP A 344 26.33 -2.77 0.69
N GLN A 345 25.39 -2.27 -0.13
CA GLN A 345 24.90 -0.89 -0.04
C GLN A 345 24.23 -0.62 1.32
N PHE A 346 23.51 -1.61 1.84
CA PHE A 346 22.86 -1.53 3.14
C PHE A 346 23.88 -1.72 4.27
N PHE A 347 24.78 -2.70 4.17
CA PHE A 347 25.77 -2.98 5.21
C PHE A 347 26.85 -1.90 5.34
N GLN A 348 27.13 -1.14 4.28
CA GLN A 348 27.96 0.06 4.38
C GLN A 348 27.37 1.04 5.39
N ILE A 349 26.05 1.20 5.44
CA ILE A 349 25.39 2.18 6.32
C ILE A 349 25.03 1.58 7.67
N ALA A 350 24.45 0.37 7.65
CA ALA A 350 23.97 -0.30 8.85
C ALA A 350 25.05 -1.06 9.61
N GLY A 351 26.23 -1.30 9.01
CA GLY A 351 27.25 -2.20 9.55
C GLY A 351 26.93 -3.68 9.30
N ILE A 352 27.95 -4.53 9.41
CA ILE A 352 27.82 -5.98 9.19
C ILE A 352 27.58 -6.65 10.55
N PRO A 353 26.52 -7.48 10.69
CA PRO A 353 26.30 -8.27 11.91
C PRO A 353 27.53 -9.07 12.33
N THR A 354 27.76 -9.16 13.65
CA THR A 354 28.84 -9.95 14.28
C THR A 354 30.29 -9.55 13.93
N GLN A 355 30.49 -8.48 13.16
CA GLN A 355 31.80 -7.96 12.77
C GLN A 355 31.98 -6.54 13.27
N GLU A 356 33.21 -6.18 13.65
CA GLU A 356 33.56 -4.78 13.85
C GLU A 356 33.63 -4.08 12.50
N THR A 357 32.96 -2.94 12.37
CA THR A 357 32.96 -2.12 11.16
C THR A 357 33.52 -0.73 11.43
N ASP A 358 34.39 -0.26 10.56
CA ASP A 358 34.89 1.12 10.57
C ASP A 358 33.74 2.08 10.18
N ASN A 359 32.88 2.39 11.16
CA ASN A 359 31.65 3.16 10.94
C ASN A 359 31.97 4.65 10.81
N TYR A 360 32.20 5.10 9.58
CA TYR A 360 32.42 6.51 9.23
C TYR A 360 31.15 7.39 9.28
N TYR A 361 30.04 6.87 9.81
CA TYR A 361 28.68 7.39 9.58
C TYR A 361 28.00 8.06 10.79
N ILE A 362 28.77 8.42 11.83
CA ILE A 362 28.24 9.15 13.00
C ILE A 362 27.56 10.48 12.58
N ASP A 363 28.00 11.10 11.49
CA ASP A 363 27.45 12.37 11.02
C ASP A 363 26.03 12.25 10.43
N ILE A 364 25.66 11.08 9.88
CA ILE A 364 24.35 10.84 9.22
C ILE A 364 23.22 10.94 10.24
N PHE A 365 23.44 10.50 11.48
CA PHE A 365 22.44 10.41 12.55
C PHE A 365 22.63 11.45 13.65
N SER A 366 23.30 12.56 13.32
CA SER A 366 23.59 13.67 14.23
C SER A 366 22.35 14.28 14.89
N ASP A 367 21.17 14.08 14.31
CA ASP A 367 19.87 14.53 14.82
C ASP A 367 19.19 13.55 15.78
N THR A 368 19.76 12.36 16.02
CA THR A 368 19.28 11.38 17.02
C THR A 368 20.34 11.02 18.08
N PRO A 369 20.98 12.01 18.73
CA PRO A 369 22.14 11.76 19.59
C PRO A 369 21.80 10.88 20.80
N ALA A 370 20.64 11.09 21.45
CA ALA A 370 20.28 10.36 22.67
C ALA A 370 20.11 8.84 22.46
N LEU A 371 19.69 8.41 21.27
CA LEU A 371 19.55 6.97 20.95
C LEU A 371 20.93 6.31 20.78
N LEU A 372 21.88 7.02 20.17
CA LEU A 372 23.17 6.46 19.76
C LEU A 372 24.32 6.77 20.74
N GLU A 373 24.11 7.64 21.73
CA GLU A 373 25.14 8.09 22.68
C GLU A 373 25.88 6.94 23.38
N SER A 374 25.15 5.92 23.80
CA SER A 374 25.71 4.74 24.49
C SER A 374 26.16 3.62 23.56
N LYS A 375 25.96 3.76 22.24
CA LYS A 375 26.29 2.72 21.29
C LYS A 375 27.82 2.68 21.07
N PRO A 376 28.49 1.53 21.27
CA PRO A 376 29.92 1.44 21.00
C PRO A 376 30.25 1.72 19.53
N ARG A 377 31.42 2.33 19.30
CA ARG A 377 32.03 2.41 17.95
C ARG A 377 32.36 1.00 17.47
N GLY A 378 32.36 0.77 16.17
CA GLY A 378 32.61 -0.56 15.61
C GLY A 378 31.38 -1.47 15.52
N ILE A 379 30.34 -1.24 16.34
CA ILE A 379 29.13 -2.09 16.34
C ILE A 379 28.14 -1.65 15.26
N SER A 380 27.42 -2.57 14.64
CA SER A 380 26.39 -2.27 13.64
C SER A 380 25.15 -1.57 14.25
N LEU A 381 24.20 -1.17 13.41
CA LEU A 381 22.88 -0.64 13.79
C LEU A 381 21.87 -1.76 14.13
N GLU A 382 22.33 -2.97 14.41
CA GLU A 382 21.46 -4.06 14.86
C GLU A 382 20.69 -3.62 16.12
N GLY A 383 19.37 -3.79 16.13
CA GLY A 383 18.50 -3.31 17.21
C GLY A 383 18.00 -1.86 17.05
N TYR A 384 18.65 -1.05 16.23
CA TYR A 384 18.36 0.39 16.09
C TYR A 384 17.35 0.73 14.99
N LEU A 385 17.00 -0.22 14.11
CA LEU A 385 15.98 -0.02 13.09
C LEU A 385 14.64 -0.42 13.67
N ARG A 386 13.66 0.49 13.75
CA ARG A 386 12.34 0.16 14.30
C ARG A 386 11.57 -0.80 13.38
N PRO A 387 11.06 -1.94 13.90
CA PRO A 387 10.07 -2.75 13.20
C PRO A 387 8.76 -1.99 13.06
N ASP A 388 8.32 -1.79 11.80
CA ASP A 388 7.04 -1.19 11.42
C ASP A 388 6.84 -1.32 9.90
N THR A 389 5.71 -0.83 9.40
CA THR A 389 5.50 -0.56 7.98
C THR A 389 5.73 0.93 7.67
N TYR A 390 6.56 1.21 6.67
CA TYR A 390 6.95 2.56 6.26
C TYR A 390 6.63 2.80 4.79
N LYS A 391 6.00 3.93 4.50
CA LYS A 391 5.94 4.48 3.14
C LYS A 391 7.28 5.13 2.80
N ILE A 392 7.93 4.72 1.73
CA ILE A 392 9.16 5.31 1.21
C ILE A 392 8.94 5.71 -0.26
N TYR A 393 9.68 6.70 -0.75
CA TYR A 393 9.66 6.98 -2.19
C TYR A 393 10.47 5.90 -2.91
N LYS A 394 10.03 5.48 -4.11
CA LYS A 394 10.74 4.45 -4.90
C LYS A 394 12.18 4.82 -5.27
N ASP A 395 12.52 6.10 -5.22
CA ASP A 395 13.86 6.65 -5.47
C ASP A 395 14.59 7.09 -4.19
N SER A 396 14.03 6.85 -3.01
CA SER A 396 14.73 7.07 -1.75
C SER A 396 16.06 6.33 -1.74
N SER A 397 17.12 7.04 -1.38
CA SER A 397 18.42 6.42 -1.15
C SER A 397 18.35 5.47 0.05
N ILE A 398 19.21 4.46 0.08
CA ILE A 398 19.28 3.53 1.22
C ILE A 398 19.66 4.27 2.52
N GLU A 399 20.42 5.36 2.42
CA GLU A 399 20.75 6.24 3.54
C GLU A 399 19.51 6.89 4.14
N GLU A 400 18.65 7.50 3.32
CA GLU A 400 17.40 8.11 3.78
C GLU A 400 16.46 7.09 4.42
N ILE A 401 16.40 5.88 3.85
CA ILE A 401 15.60 4.77 4.39
C ILE A 401 16.14 4.40 5.78
N VAL A 402 17.43 4.11 5.93
CA VAL A 402 18.01 3.75 7.23
C VAL A 402 17.85 4.89 8.24
N LYS A 403 18.05 6.15 7.83
CA LYS A 403 17.83 7.33 8.67
C LYS A 403 16.39 7.43 9.15
N LYS A 404 15.41 7.16 8.28
CA LYS A 404 13.99 7.11 8.65
C LYS A 404 13.72 6.04 9.70
N LEU A 405 14.29 4.85 9.55
CA LEU A 405 14.12 3.73 10.49
C LEU A 405 14.74 4.01 11.87
N VAL A 406 15.93 4.63 11.90
CA VAL A 406 16.63 5.01 13.14
C VAL A 406 15.91 6.15 13.85
N ARG A 407 15.44 7.17 13.13
CA ARG A 407 14.59 8.23 13.70
C ARG A 407 13.31 7.67 14.29
N ALA A 408 12.63 6.81 13.55
CA ALA A 408 11.40 6.19 14.03
C ALA A 408 11.64 5.34 15.29
N ARG A 409 12.84 4.77 15.47
CA ARG A 409 13.27 4.13 16.72
C ARG A 409 13.49 5.16 17.83
N ALA A 410 14.21 6.25 17.55
CA ALA A 410 14.43 7.31 18.53
C ALA A 410 13.10 7.87 19.07
N ASP A 411 12.11 8.05 18.19
CA ASP A 411 10.78 8.53 18.52
C ASP A 411 9.99 7.59 19.45
N GLN A 412 10.40 6.34 19.60
CA GLN A 412 9.79 5.40 20.56
C GLN A 412 10.28 5.58 22.00
N PHE A 413 11.37 6.31 22.22
CA PHE A 413 11.93 6.56 23.55
C PHE A 413 11.42 7.90 24.08
N ASP A 414 10.45 7.85 24.99
CA ASP A 414 9.97 9.03 25.69
C ASP A 414 10.84 9.41 26.90
N GLN A 415 10.59 10.59 27.46
CA GLN A 415 11.32 11.07 28.64
C GLN A 415 11.18 10.15 29.86
N GLN A 416 10.03 9.47 30.01
CA GLN A 416 9.79 8.55 31.13
C GLN A 416 10.68 7.31 31.01
N MET A 417 10.83 6.75 29.80
CA MET A 417 11.73 5.65 29.52
C MET A 417 13.17 6.02 29.84
N PHE A 418 13.64 7.20 29.40
CA PHE A 418 14.99 7.68 29.73
C PHE A 418 15.21 7.82 31.23
N GLN A 419 14.24 8.37 31.96
CA GLN A 419 14.31 8.49 33.41
C GLN A 419 14.38 7.11 34.11
N GLN A 420 13.55 6.16 33.70
CA GLN A 420 13.54 4.80 34.24
C GLN A 420 14.84 4.03 33.95
N MET A 421 15.44 4.25 32.78
CA MET A 421 16.74 3.67 32.42
C MET A 421 17.86 4.25 33.30
N LYS A 422 17.87 5.57 33.49
CA LYS A 422 18.83 6.26 34.36
C LYS A 422 18.73 5.80 35.82
N GLU A 423 17.52 5.66 36.37
CA GLU A 423 17.29 5.15 37.72
C GLU A 423 17.81 3.72 37.95
N LYS A 424 17.85 2.93 36.88
CA LYS A 424 18.33 1.55 36.90
C LYS A 424 19.78 1.41 36.44
N GLU A 425 20.46 2.53 36.19
CA GLU A 425 21.84 2.58 35.68
C GLU A 425 22.03 1.76 34.40
N ARG A 426 21.04 1.83 33.49
CA ARG A 426 21.06 1.13 32.21
C ARG A 426 21.11 2.10 31.06
N THR A 427 21.92 1.79 30.06
CA THR A 427 22.03 2.55 28.82
C THR A 427 21.00 2.06 27.79
N VAL A 428 20.74 2.90 26.78
CA VAL A 428 19.89 2.53 25.63
C VAL A 428 20.44 1.29 24.94
N HIS A 429 21.76 1.22 24.76
CA HIS A 429 22.41 0.08 24.11
C HIS A 429 22.16 -1.23 24.87
N GLU A 430 22.34 -1.25 26.19
CA GLU A 430 22.07 -2.45 27.00
C GLU A 430 20.59 -2.85 27.00
N ILE A 431 19.68 -1.86 27.03
CA ILE A 431 18.23 -2.12 26.92
C ILE A 431 17.89 -2.76 25.58
N LEU A 432 18.41 -2.25 24.46
CA LEU A 432 18.17 -2.82 23.14
C LEU A 432 18.76 -4.23 23.03
N THR A 433 19.94 -4.46 23.62
CA THR A 433 20.58 -5.79 23.64
C THR A 433 19.72 -6.80 24.38
N VAL A 434 19.27 -6.48 25.60
CA VAL A 434 18.36 -7.35 26.37
C VAL A 434 17.03 -7.54 25.64
N ALA A 435 16.45 -6.47 25.09
CA ALA A 435 15.18 -6.54 24.37
C ALA A 435 15.25 -7.44 23.13
N SER A 436 16.37 -7.44 22.39
CA SER A 436 16.56 -8.31 21.22
C SER A 436 16.62 -9.81 21.57
N MET A 437 17.20 -10.15 22.73
CA MET A 437 17.19 -11.52 23.25
C MET A 437 15.79 -11.92 23.71
N LEU A 438 15.06 -11.04 24.40
CA LEU A 438 13.67 -11.31 24.81
C LEU A 438 12.75 -11.54 23.61
N GLU A 439 12.88 -10.71 22.56
CA GLU A 439 12.10 -10.83 21.32
C GLU A 439 12.29 -12.21 20.67
N SER A 440 13.50 -12.75 20.73
CA SER A 440 13.86 -14.01 20.08
C SER A 440 13.41 -15.26 20.87
N GLU A 441 13.15 -15.12 22.17
CA GLU A 441 13.00 -16.27 23.10
C GLU A 441 11.59 -16.42 23.67
N VAL A 442 10.85 -15.31 23.78
CA VAL A 442 9.59 -15.25 24.51
C VAL A 442 8.55 -14.49 23.70
N LYS A 443 7.38 -15.10 23.51
CA LYS A 443 6.25 -14.47 22.82
C LYS A 443 5.37 -13.65 23.75
N ASP A 444 5.02 -14.19 24.92
CA ASP A 444 4.09 -13.56 25.86
C ASP A 444 4.69 -12.33 26.56
N LYS A 445 3.86 -11.29 26.70
CA LYS A 445 4.26 -9.99 27.26
C LYS A 445 4.64 -10.05 28.72
N GLU A 446 3.91 -10.79 29.54
CA GLU A 446 4.20 -10.92 30.98
C GLU A 446 5.47 -11.76 31.18
N ASP A 447 5.59 -12.85 30.41
CA ASP A 447 6.75 -13.72 30.45
C ASP A 447 8.03 -12.99 30.01
N LYS A 448 7.95 -12.09 29.01
CA LYS A 448 9.08 -11.21 28.63
C LYS A 448 9.58 -10.39 29.82
N ARG A 449 8.66 -9.84 30.64
CA ARG A 449 9.03 -9.06 31.83
C ARG A 449 9.65 -9.92 32.92
N LYS A 450 9.18 -11.16 33.10
CA LYS A 450 9.77 -12.11 34.06
C LYS A 450 11.16 -12.56 33.62
N VAL A 451 11.32 -12.92 32.34
CA VAL A 451 12.61 -13.32 31.76
C VAL A 451 13.61 -12.16 31.75
N ALA A 452 13.16 -10.93 31.51
CA ALA A 452 13.99 -9.74 31.67
C ALA A 452 14.61 -9.66 33.07
N ALA A 453 13.84 -9.93 34.13
CA ALA A 453 14.35 -9.96 35.50
C ALA A 453 15.45 -11.03 35.68
N ILE A 454 15.28 -12.21 35.07
CA ILE A 454 16.27 -13.29 35.10
C ILE A 454 17.58 -12.85 34.44
N LEU A 455 17.50 -12.23 33.25
CA LEU A 455 18.69 -11.76 32.53
C LEU A 455 19.43 -10.68 33.33
N TRP A 456 18.72 -9.67 33.84
CA TRP A 456 19.34 -8.64 34.68
C TRP A 456 19.94 -9.19 35.98
N ARG A 457 19.30 -10.20 36.58
CA ARG A 457 19.81 -10.87 37.78
C ARG A 457 21.08 -11.66 37.50
N ARG A 458 21.13 -12.38 36.38
CA ARG A 458 22.33 -13.10 35.92
C ARG A 458 23.48 -12.13 35.70
N LEU A 459 23.23 -11.02 34.99
CA LEU A 459 24.24 -9.97 34.76
C LEU A 459 24.77 -9.39 36.08
N LYS A 460 23.88 -9.05 37.03
CA LYS A 460 24.28 -8.51 38.33
C LYS A 460 25.14 -9.49 39.16
N LYS A 461 25.01 -10.80 38.91
CA LYS A 461 25.76 -11.86 39.60
C LYS A 461 26.94 -12.41 38.77
N ASP A 462 27.31 -11.76 37.67
CA ASP A 462 28.36 -12.21 36.75
C ASP A 462 28.15 -13.64 36.23
N TRP A 463 26.87 -14.01 36.03
CA TRP A 463 26.49 -15.31 35.50
C TRP A 463 26.37 -15.23 33.97
N PRO A 464 27.01 -16.14 33.21
CA PRO A 464 26.71 -16.36 31.79
C PRO A 464 25.22 -16.36 31.45
N LEU A 465 24.82 -15.66 30.39
CA LEU A 465 23.41 -15.61 29.98
C LEU A 465 22.95 -16.89 29.30
N GLN A 466 23.84 -17.62 28.62
CA GLN A 466 23.58 -18.94 28.02
C GLN A 466 22.33 -18.97 27.13
N MET A 467 22.25 -18.04 26.17
CA MET A 467 21.12 -17.87 25.29
C MET A 467 21.40 -18.53 23.93
N ASP A 468 20.58 -19.53 23.56
CA ASP A 468 20.70 -20.20 22.25
C ASP A 468 20.51 -19.19 21.10
N SER A 469 19.63 -18.20 21.26
CA SER A 469 19.42 -17.13 20.28
C SER A 469 20.69 -16.34 19.92
N THR A 470 21.63 -16.14 20.85
CA THR A 470 22.87 -15.40 20.54
C THR A 470 23.87 -16.27 19.76
N VAL A 471 23.84 -17.59 19.96
CA VAL A 471 24.64 -18.54 19.19
C VAL A 471 24.06 -18.74 17.79
N HIS A 472 22.72 -18.80 17.65
CA HIS A 472 22.05 -18.79 16.34
C HIS A 472 22.35 -17.53 15.55
N TYR A 473 22.41 -16.37 16.21
CA TYR A 473 22.80 -15.13 15.55
C TYR A 473 24.21 -15.19 14.95
N ILE A 474 25.14 -15.90 15.60
CA ILE A 474 26.49 -16.15 15.07
C ILE A 474 26.47 -17.14 13.91
N ALA A 475 25.73 -18.24 14.06
CA ALA A 475 25.71 -19.33 13.08
C ALA A 475 24.93 -18.98 11.78
N GLY A 476 24.06 -17.97 11.84
CA GLY A 476 23.08 -17.69 10.79
C GLY A 476 21.81 -18.55 10.93
N LYS A 477 20.84 -18.41 10.03
CA LYS A 477 19.57 -19.15 10.12
C LYS A 477 19.80 -20.66 10.16
N THR A 478 19.32 -21.29 11.23
CA THR A 478 19.30 -22.75 11.42
C THR A 478 17.85 -23.22 11.47
N ASP A 479 17.57 -24.43 10.98
CA ASP A 479 16.22 -25.02 11.00
C ASP A 479 15.85 -25.59 12.39
N THR A 480 16.67 -25.35 13.42
CA THR A 480 16.55 -25.97 14.75
C THR A 480 16.48 -24.95 15.88
N LYS A 481 15.56 -25.15 16.83
CA LYS A 481 15.41 -24.27 18.01
C LYS A 481 16.64 -24.29 18.93
N PHE A 482 17.31 -25.45 19.03
CA PHE A 482 18.47 -25.64 19.90
C PHE A 482 19.78 -25.54 19.12
N THR A 483 20.85 -25.17 19.81
CA THR A 483 22.21 -25.17 19.26
C THR A 483 22.96 -26.46 19.59
N THR A 484 23.88 -26.85 18.70
CA THR A 484 24.78 -27.99 18.91
C THR A 484 25.95 -27.60 19.81
N ASP A 485 26.62 -28.58 20.41
CA ASP A 485 27.82 -28.34 21.22
C ASP A 485 28.94 -27.68 20.40
N GLU A 486 29.05 -28.03 19.11
CA GLU A 486 29.99 -27.39 18.18
C GLU A 486 29.66 -25.91 17.95
N GLN A 487 28.39 -25.56 17.74
CA GLN A 487 27.96 -24.16 17.61
C GLN A 487 28.24 -23.36 18.89
N ARG A 488 28.04 -23.98 20.06
CA ARG A 488 28.30 -23.37 21.37
C ARG A 488 29.78 -23.18 21.69
N ASP A 489 30.71 -23.78 20.96
CA ASP A 489 32.15 -23.59 21.17
C ASP A 489 32.73 -22.37 20.41
N SER A 490 31.90 -21.68 19.62
CA SER A 490 32.30 -20.48 18.88
C SER A 490 33.01 -19.44 19.76
N LEU A 491 34.12 -18.90 19.27
CA LEU A 491 34.88 -17.82 19.92
C LEU A 491 34.32 -16.42 19.62
N ASN A 492 33.18 -16.32 18.95
CA ASN A 492 32.57 -15.03 18.65
C ASN A 492 32.08 -14.37 19.96
N PRO A 493 32.35 -13.06 20.19
CA PRO A 493 31.94 -12.35 21.41
C PRO A 493 30.43 -12.33 21.69
N TYR A 494 29.57 -12.62 20.70
CA TYR A 494 28.13 -12.80 20.91
C TYR A 494 27.78 -14.13 21.61
N ASN A 495 28.73 -15.04 21.81
CA ASN A 495 28.50 -16.33 22.44
C ASN A 495 28.38 -16.18 23.96
N THR A 496 27.14 -16.07 24.44
CA THR A 496 26.81 -15.90 25.86
C THR A 496 26.95 -17.18 26.71
N TYR A 497 27.34 -18.31 26.09
CA TYR A 497 27.79 -19.50 26.84
C TYR A 497 29.25 -19.38 27.27
N LYS A 498 30.08 -18.74 26.44
CA LYS A 498 31.53 -18.68 26.61
C LYS A 498 32.01 -17.39 27.28
N TYR A 499 31.33 -16.29 26.99
CA TYR A 499 31.66 -14.96 27.51
C TYR A 499 30.55 -14.47 28.46
N PRO A 500 30.81 -14.35 29.78
CA PRO A 500 29.89 -13.75 30.73
C PRO A 500 29.60 -12.29 30.39
N GLY A 501 28.41 -11.80 30.78
CA GLY A 501 27.95 -10.45 30.49
C GLY A 501 27.02 -10.35 29.28
N LEU A 502 26.78 -9.11 28.82
CA LEU A 502 26.04 -8.85 27.60
C LEU A 502 26.93 -9.07 26.37
N PRO A 503 26.37 -9.56 25.25
CA PRO A 503 27.09 -9.54 23.98
C PRO A 503 27.39 -8.08 23.54
N PRO A 504 28.29 -7.86 22.57
CA PRO A 504 28.67 -6.51 22.13
C PRO A 504 27.54 -5.63 21.59
N GLY A 505 26.37 -6.20 21.31
CA GLY A 505 25.20 -5.48 20.84
C GLY A 505 23.97 -6.37 20.68
N PRO A 506 22.86 -5.81 20.16
CA PRO A 506 21.64 -6.55 19.89
C PRO A 506 21.83 -7.64 18.83
N ILE A 507 20.97 -8.65 18.86
CA ILE A 507 20.97 -9.79 17.91
C ILE A 507 19.82 -9.71 16.88
N SER A 508 18.92 -8.75 17.03
CA SER A 508 17.77 -8.49 16.16
C SER A 508 17.16 -7.12 16.48
N ASN A 509 16.17 -6.70 15.70
CA ASN A 509 15.41 -5.47 15.93
C ASN A 509 14.16 -5.76 16.79
N PRO A 510 14.15 -5.36 18.08
CA PRO A 510 13.05 -5.70 19.01
C PRO A 510 11.82 -4.83 18.81
N SER A 511 10.66 -5.36 19.20
CA SER A 511 9.42 -4.60 19.34
C SER A 511 9.50 -3.59 20.50
N LEU A 512 8.62 -2.59 20.49
CA LEU A 512 8.47 -1.66 21.63
C LEU A 512 8.06 -2.39 22.92
N GLU A 513 7.33 -3.50 22.80
CA GLU A 513 6.94 -4.33 23.94
C GLU A 513 8.16 -4.94 24.64
N SER A 514 9.08 -5.53 23.87
CA SER A 514 10.30 -6.12 24.41
C SER A 514 11.23 -5.06 25.02
N ILE A 515 11.29 -3.86 24.43
CA ILE A 515 12.00 -2.71 25.01
C ILE A 515 11.39 -2.33 26.38
N LYS A 516 10.06 -2.17 26.44
CA LYS A 516 9.37 -1.85 27.71
C LYS A 516 9.56 -2.94 28.76
N ALA A 517 9.62 -4.22 28.35
CA ALA A 517 9.88 -5.34 29.25
C ALA A 517 11.32 -5.32 29.81
N ALA A 518 12.31 -5.00 28.98
CA ALA A 518 13.71 -4.86 29.40
C ALA A 518 13.90 -3.69 30.39
N ILE A 519 13.20 -2.57 30.18
CA ILE A 519 13.22 -1.41 31.08
C ILE A 519 12.51 -1.74 32.39
N ASN A 520 11.32 -2.35 32.34
CA ASN A 520 10.45 -2.56 33.49
C ASN A 520 10.14 -4.06 33.72
N PRO A 521 11.12 -4.85 34.19
CA PRO A 521 10.92 -6.26 34.49
C PRO A 521 9.88 -6.50 35.62
N ILE A 522 9.40 -7.73 35.73
CA ILE A 522 8.63 -8.21 36.89
C ILE A 522 9.58 -9.01 37.75
N GLU A 523 9.87 -8.50 38.95
CA GLU A 523 10.75 -9.17 39.91
C GLU A 523 10.24 -10.57 40.26
N ASN A 524 11.18 -11.49 40.43
CA ASN A 524 10.97 -12.90 40.76
C ASN A 524 12.27 -13.50 41.32
N ASP A 525 12.28 -14.77 41.71
CA ASP A 525 13.46 -15.42 42.28
C ASP A 525 14.12 -16.44 41.31
N TYR A 526 13.64 -16.51 40.07
CA TYR A 526 14.06 -17.52 39.11
C TYR A 526 15.46 -17.28 38.55
N PHE A 527 16.26 -18.32 38.39
CA PHE A 527 17.55 -18.21 37.68
C PHE A 527 17.53 -18.87 36.32
N TYR A 528 16.51 -19.67 36.02
CA TYR A 528 16.41 -20.46 34.80
C TYR A 528 15.03 -20.32 34.20
N PHE A 529 14.98 -20.41 32.87
CA PHE A 529 13.74 -20.52 32.12
C PHE A 529 13.95 -21.43 30.91
N LEU A 530 12.86 -22.00 30.40
CA LEU A 530 12.83 -22.66 29.09
C LEU A 530 11.48 -22.39 28.43
N THR A 531 11.46 -22.33 27.10
CA THR A 531 10.22 -22.19 26.33
C THR A 531 9.90 -23.52 25.65
N ASP A 532 8.75 -24.10 25.94
CA ASP A 532 8.33 -25.38 25.34
C ASP A 532 7.89 -25.25 23.87
N SER A 533 7.45 -26.35 23.25
CA SER A 533 6.96 -26.38 21.86
C SER A 533 5.66 -25.59 21.66
N ASN A 534 4.86 -25.41 22.72
CA ASN A 534 3.63 -24.62 22.73
C ASN A 534 3.88 -23.13 23.00
N SER A 535 5.14 -22.68 22.98
CA SER A 535 5.56 -21.31 23.29
C SER A 535 5.28 -20.87 24.74
N LYS A 536 5.10 -21.80 25.69
CA LYS A 536 4.93 -21.49 27.11
C LYS A 536 6.27 -21.48 27.84
N VAL A 537 6.48 -20.47 28.69
CA VAL A 537 7.70 -20.35 29.50
C VAL A 537 7.54 -21.09 30.83
N HIS A 538 8.55 -21.90 31.17
CA HIS A 538 8.65 -22.61 32.44
C HIS A 538 9.87 -22.11 33.20
N TYR A 539 9.68 -21.74 34.46
CA TYR A 539 10.70 -21.10 35.30
C TYR A 539 11.25 -22.06 36.35
N ALA A 540 12.47 -21.79 36.83
CA ALA A 540 13.10 -22.52 37.92
C ALA A 540 14.07 -21.63 38.71
N GLU A 541 14.11 -21.82 40.03
CA GLU A 541 15.06 -21.14 40.93
C GLU A 541 16.39 -21.89 40.96
N THR A 542 16.35 -23.22 40.85
CA THR A 542 17.53 -24.09 40.94
C THR A 542 17.81 -24.88 39.66
N LEU A 543 19.06 -25.29 39.46
CA LEU A 543 19.45 -26.15 38.34
C LEU A 543 18.69 -27.49 38.35
N SER A 544 18.46 -28.06 39.53
CA SER A 544 17.72 -29.31 39.69
C SER A 544 16.25 -29.20 39.28
N GLU A 545 15.61 -28.05 39.52
CA GLU A 545 14.28 -27.75 38.98
C GLU A 545 14.29 -27.57 37.47
N HIS A 546 15.26 -26.81 36.96
CA HIS A 546 15.40 -26.60 35.52
C HIS A 546 15.59 -27.92 34.77
N ASN A 547 16.46 -28.81 35.25
CA ASN A 547 16.69 -30.13 34.65
C ASN A 547 15.43 -31.01 34.67
N ARG A 548 14.60 -30.91 35.72
CA ARG A 548 13.29 -31.59 35.76
C ARG A 548 12.33 -31.01 34.72
N ASN A 549 12.30 -29.69 34.57
CA ASN A 549 11.50 -29.03 33.53
C ASN A 549 11.95 -29.43 32.11
N VAL A 550 13.26 -29.51 31.86
CA VAL A 550 13.81 -29.97 30.57
C VAL A 550 13.34 -31.40 30.26
N GLN A 551 13.46 -32.32 31.22
CA GLN A 551 12.98 -33.69 31.02
C GLN A 551 11.48 -33.73 30.72
N LYS A 552 10.69 -33.00 31.51
CA LYS A 552 9.23 -33.02 31.42
C LYS A 552 8.67 -32.36 30.16
N TYR A 553 9.24 -31.24 29.72
CA TYR A 553 8.64 -30.40 28.67
C TYR A 553 9.41 -30.39 27.35
N ILE A 554 10.68 -30.83 27.33
CA ILE A 554 11.52 -30.85 26.12
C ILE A 554 11.83 -32.27 25.63
N ARG A 555 12.08 -33.23 26.54
CA ARG A 555 12.49 -34.61 26.18
C ARG A 555 11.38 -35.66 26.28
N SER A 556 10.24 -35.33 26.87
CA SER A 556 9.08 -36.24 27.01
C SER A 556 8.02 -36.05 25.90
N ASN A 557 8.27 -35.12 24.97
CA ASN A 557 7.62 -35.01 23.67
C ASN A 557 8.66 -35.37 22.60
#